data_AF-A0A6S7CBP9-F1
#
_entry.id   AF-A0A6S7CBP9-F1
#
_cell.length_a   1.000
_cell.length_b   1.000
_cell.length_c   1.000
_cell.angle_alpha   90.00
_cell.angle_beta   90.00
_cell.angle_gamma   90.00
#
_symmetry.space_group_name_H-M   'P 1'
#
loop_
_entity.id
_entity.type
_entity.pdbx_description
1 polymer ?
#
loop_
_entity_poly.entity_id
_entity_poly.type
_entity_poly.pdbx_seq_one_letter_code
_entity_poly.pdbx_strand_id
1 'polypeptide(L)'
;MPTVDVEAVLTRKQEGNSQQLNWRTSIVDLLKLLELDSSLNARKQLASELHYTGNTEDCAAMNVWLHREVMQKLAENGGKVPEGLKA
;
A
#
# COMPACT_ATOMS: atom_id res chain seq x y z
N MET A 1 6.93 -19.77 12.61
CA MET A 1 6.22 -19.51 11.34
C MET A 1 7.16 -18.68 10.48
N PRO A 2 7.34 -18.96 9.18
CA PRO A 2 8.19 -18.13 8.35
C PRO A 2 7.60 -16.72 8.31
N THR A 3 8.31 -15.77 8.92
CA THR A 3 8.01 -14.35 8.83
C THR A 3 8.08 -13.99 7.36
N VAL A 4 6.93 -13.72 6.73
CA VAL A 4 6.96 -13.37 5.31
C VAL A 4 7.64 -12.02 5.17
N ASP A 5 8.74 -12.03 4.43
CA ASP A 5 9.52 -10.85 4.14
C ASP A 5 8.81 -10.03 3.05
N VAL A 6 7.91 -9.15 3.49
CA VAL A 6 7.16 -8.24 2.62
C VAL A 6 8.12 -7.40 1.79
N GLU A 7 9.26 -7.02 2.35
CA GLU A 7 10.25 -6.23 1.63
C GLU A 7 10.83 -7.00 0.45
N ALA A 8 11.16 -8.28 0.64
CA ALA A 8 11.63 -9.15 -0.43
C ALA A 8 10.55 -9.37 -1.51
N VAL A 9 9.28 -9.50 -1.13
CA VAL A 9 8.17 -9.66 -2.10
C VAL A 9 7.98 -8.40 -2.94
N LEU A 10 7.95 -7.23 -2.29
CA LEU A 10 7.80 -5.95 -2.99
C LEU A 10 9.04 -5.63 -3.84
N THR A 11 10.23 -5.98 -3.37
CA THR A 11 11.47 -5.82 -4.15
C THR A 11 11.43 -6.67 -5.42
N ARG A 12 11.03 -7.95 -5.34
CA ARG A 12 10.86 -8.78 -6.55
C ARG A 12 9.80 -8.24 -7.51
N LYS A 13 8.69 -7.70 -6.98
CA LYS A 13 7.69 -7.03 -7.83
C LYS A 13 8.28 -5.81 -8.55
N GLN A 14 9.14 -5.05 -7.86
CA GLN A 14 9.78 -3.87 -8.44
C GLN A 14 10.79 -4.28 -9.52
N GLU A 15 11.53 -5.37 -9.34
CA GLU A 15 12.44 -5.90 -10.37
C GLU A 15 11.71 -6.28 -11.66
N GLY A 16 10.44 -6.72 -11.54
CA GLY A 16 9.57 -6.96 -12.69
C GLY A 16 8.88 -5.72 -13.25
N ASN A 17 8.96 -4.57 -12.57
CA ASN A 17 8.36 -3.33 -13.00
C ASN A 17 9.36 -2.50 -13.83
N SER A 18 8.93 -1.95 -14.96
CA SER A 18 9.77 -1.08 -15.77
C SER A 18 10.03 0.29 -15.13
N GLN A 19 9.22 0.67 -14.14
CA GLN A 19 9.33 1.96 -13.45
C GLN A 19 9.98 1.79 -12.07
N GLN A 20 10.91 2.69 -11.74
CA GLN A 20 11.48 2.76 -10.40
C GLN A 20 10.53 3.52 -9.45
N LEU A 21 9.61 2.79 -8.83
CA LEU A 21 8.65 3.27 -7.85
C LEU A 21 9.25 3.42 -6.43
N ASN A 22 8.98 4.52 -5.72
CA ASN A 22 9.41 4.75 -4.34
C ASN A 22 8.42 4.15 -3.32
N TRP A 23 8.05 2.89 -3.50
CA TRP A 23 7.05 2.19 -2.70
C TRP A 23 7.38 2.10 -1.20
N ARG A 24 8.65 2.30 -0.81
CA ARG A 24 9.10 2.31 0.59
C ARG A 24 8.61 3.54 1.37
N THR A 25 8.31 4.65 0.68
CA THR A 25 7.95 5.92 1.32
C THR A 25 6.66 6.52 0.77
N SER A 26 6.25 6.15 -0.44
CA SER A 26 5.08 6.69 -1.13
C SER A 26 4.00 5.63 -1.25
N ILE A 27 2.83 5.89 -0.63
CA ILE A 27 1.64 5.05 -0.83
C ILE A 27 1.23 4.98 -2.30
N VAL A 28 1.39 6.06 -3.07
CA VAL A 28 1.01 6.09 -4.48
C VAL A 28 1.83 5.08 -5.27
N ASP A 29 3.14 5.06 -5.04
CA ASP A 29 4.06 4.16 -5.70
C ASP A 29 3.90 2.72 -5.20
N LEU A 30 3.59 2.54 -3.91
CA LEU A 30 3.24 1.23 -3.36
C LEU A 30 1.98 0.67 -4.05
N LEU A 31 0.91 1.45 -4.16
CA LEU A 31 -0.32 1.03 -4.83
C LEU A 31 -0.06 0.68 -6.30
N LYS A 32 0.71 1.50 -7.03
CA LYS A 32 1.12 1.18 -8.41
C LYS A 32 1.89 -0.13 -8.53
N LEU A 33 2.82 -0.38 -7.61
CA LEU A 33 3.61 -1.60 -7.58
C LEU A 33 2.74 -2.85 -7.33
N LEU A 34 1.67 -2.67 -6.57
CA LEU A 34 0.66 -3.70 -6.31
C LEU A 34 -0.41 -3.79 -7.42
N GLU A 35 -0.27 -2.99 -8.48
CA GLU A 35 -1.23 -2.89 -9.59
C GLU A 35 -2.62 -2.44 -9.14
N LEU A 36 -2.67 -1.55 -8.15
CA LEU A 36 -3.88 -0.95 -7.58
C LEU A 36 -4.07 0.49 -8.05
N ASP A 37 -5.29 1.01 -7.96
CA ASP A 37 -5.55 2.42 -8.22
C ASP A 37 -4.87 3.29 -7.14
N SER A 38 -4.01 4.20 -7.60
CA SER A 38 -3.25 5.14 -6.77
C SER A 38 -3.84 6.56 -6.75
N SER A 39 -5.01 6.73 -7.37
CA SER A 39 -5.76 7.97 -7.39
C SER A 39 -6.08 8.48 -5.98
N LEU A 40 -6.34 9.77 -5.86
CA LEU A 40 -6.74 10.35 -4.57
C LEU A 40 -8.05 9.72 -4.06
N ASN A 41 -8.97 9.39 -4.97
CA ASN A 41 -10.24 8.77 -4.63
C ASN A 41 -10.05 7.36 -4.04
N ALA A 42 -9.26 6.52 -4.71
CA ALA A 42 -8.94 5.18 -4.22
C ALA A 42 -8.27 5.21 -2.85
N ARG A 43 -7.33 6.14 -2.62
CA ARG A 43 -6.70 6.31 -1.30
C ARG A 43 -7.68 6.72 -0.22
N LYS A 44 -8.61 7.63 -0.51
CA LYS A 44 -9.66 8.04 0.46
C LYS A 44 -10.61 6.90 0.77
N GLN A 45 -11.01 6.13 -0.24
CA GLN A 45 -11.86 4.95 -0.05
C GLN A 45 -11.14 3.91 0.80
N LEU A 46 -9.89 3.60 0.47
CA LEU A 46 -9.08 2.68 1.24
C LEU A 46 -8.89 3.17 2.69
N ALA A 47 -8.65 4.46 2.89
CA ALA A 47 -8.55 5.02 4.24
C ALA A 47 -9.87 4.82 5.02
N SER A 48 -11.01 5.00 4.36
CA SER A 48 -12.32 4.77 4.97
C SER A 48 -12.55 3.30 5.33
N GLU A 49 -12.19 2.36 4.43
CA GLU A 49 -12.28 0.91 4.67
C GLU A 49 -11.35 0.43 5.78
N LEU A 50 -10.23 1.12 5.96
CA LEU A 50 -9.28 0.87 7.05
C LEU A 50 -9.62 1.66 8.33
N HIS A 51 -10.79 2.30 8.38
CA HIS A 51 -11.26 3.07 9.52
C HIS A 51 -10.33 4.22 9.94
N TYR A 52 -9.71 4.90 8.97
CA TYR A 52 -8.93 6.10 9.24
C TYR A 52 -9.80 7.20 9.87
N THR A 53 -9.39 7.66 11.05
CA THR A 53 -10.10 8.70 11.82
C THR A 53 -9.45 10.08 11.69
N GLY A 54 -8.37 10.20 10.93
CA GLY A 54 -7.67 11.47 10.74
C GLY A 54 -8.30 12.34 9.64
N ASN A 55 -7.73 13.53 9.43
CA ASN A 55 -8.21 14.42 8.38
C ASN A 55 -7.86 13.87 6.99
N THR A 56 -8.86 13.66 6.14
CA THR A 56 -8.70 13.22 4.74
C THR A 56 -8.43 14.36 3.76
N GLU A 57 -8.56 15.61 4.22
CA GLU A 57 -8.19 16.80 3.44
C GLU A 57 -6.67 17.00 3.42
N ASP A 58 -5.99 16.65 4.52
CA ASP A 58 -4.53 16.60 4.58
C ASP A 58 -4.02 15.27 4.00
N CYS A 59 -3.74 15.31 2.70
CA CYS A 59 -3.26 14.14 1.97
C CYS A 59 -1.94 13.61 2.53
N ALA A 60 -1.09 14.43 3.16
CA ALA A 60 0.22 14.01 3.62
C ALA A 60 0.12 13.08 4.82
N ALA A 61 -0.61 13.47 5.86
CA ALA A 61 -0.83 12.63 7.04
C ALA A 61 -1.55 11.33 6.67
N MET A 62 -2.60 11.42 5.84
CA MET A 62 -3.34 10.26 5.35
C MET A 62 -2.45 9.31 4.55
N ASN A 63 -1.57 9.82 3.68
CA ASN A 63 -0.69 8.99 2.87
C ASN A 63 0.33 8.22 3.70
N VAL A 64 0.93 8.87 4.70
CA VAL A 64 1.89 8.22 5.61
C VAL A 64 1.21 7.13 6.42
N TRP A 65 -0.01 7.40 6.93
CA TRP A 65 -0.77 6.40 7.65
C TRP A 65 -1.18 5.23 6.75
N LEU A 66 -1.76 5.51 5.58
CA LEU A 66 -2.16 4.49 4.60
C LEU A 66 -1.00 3.59 4.18
N HIS A 67 0.18 4.18 3.94
CA HIS A 67 1.37 3.43 3.60
C HIS A 67 1.69 2.36 4.65
N ARG A 68 1.67 2.75 5.93
CA ARG A 68 1.95 1.84 7.05
C ARG A 68 0.90 0.75 7.17
N GLU A 69 -0.38 1.09 7.06
CA GLU A 69 -1.48 0.12 7.15
C GLU A 69 -1.44 -0.89 6.01
N VAL A 70 -1.19 -0.44 4.77
CA VAL A 70 -1.06 -1.35 3.62
C VAL A 70 0.13 -2.30 3.81
N MET A 71 1.27 -1.79 4.27
CA MET A 71 2.44 -2.63 4.58
C MET A 71 2.14 -3.66 5.67
N GLN A 72 1.39 -3.28 6.70
CA GLN A 72 0.95 -4.19 7.76
C GLN A 72 0.02 -5.27 7.21
N LYS A 73 -1.00 -4.89 6.44
CA LYS A 73 -1.94 -5.85 5.82
C LYS A 73 -1.24 -6.82 4.88
N LEU A 74 -0.25 -6.34 4.12
CA LEU A 74 0.60 -7.21 3.31
C LEU A 74 1.37 -8.21 4.19
N ALA A 75 1.93 -7.78 5.32
CA ALA A 75 2.64 -8.65 6.24
C ALA A 75 1.72 -9.74 6.83
N GLU A 76 0.51 -9.36 7.24
CA GLU A 76 -0.50 -10.28 7.78
C GLU A 76 -0.96 -11.31 6.74
N ASN A 77 -1.02 -10.92 5.47
CA ASN A 77 -1.43 -11.79 4.35
C ASN A 77 -0.25 -12.49 3.67
N GLY A 78 0.92 -12.50 4.29
CA GLY A 78 2.09 -13.20 3.77
C GLY A 78 2.62 -12.61 2.46
N GLY A 79 2.72 -11.28 2.39
CA GLY A 79 3.22 -10.53 1.24
C GLY A 79 2.25 -10.48 0.06
N LYS A 80 1.03 -11.01 0.22
CA LYS A 80 -0.01 -10.96 -0.81
C LYS A 80 -0.92 -9.77 -0.56
N VAL A 81 -1.32 -9.12 -1.65
CA VAL A 81 -2.37 -8.10 -1.63
C VAL A 81 -3.68 -8.79 -1.22
N PRO A 82 -4.27 -8.45 -0.06
CA PRO A 82 -5.58 -8.97 0.32
C PRO A 82 -6.63 -8.51 -0.71
N GLU A 83 -7.65 -9.34 -0.94
CA GLU A 83 -8.72 -8.99 -1.89
C GLU A 83 -9.44 -7.69 -1.50
N GLY A 84 -9.54 -7.38 -0.20
CA GLY A 84 -10.10 -6.12 0.29
C GLY A 84 -9.27 -4.87 -0.05
N LEU A 85 -8.05 -4.99 -0.60
CA LEU A 85 -7.29 -3.84 -1.12
C LEU A 85 -7.47 -3.63 -2.63
N LYS A 86 -8.14 -4.57 -3.33
CA LYS A 86 -8.33 -4.53 -4.80
C LYS A 86 -9.63 -3.80 -5.23
N ALA A 87 -10.23 -3.03 -4.31
CA ALA A 87 -11.51 -2.35 -4.53
C ALA A 87 -11.45 -1.32 -5.67
#